data_AF-A0A8J6G976-F1
#
_entry.id   AF-A0A8J6G976-F1
#
_cell.length_a   1.000
_cell.length_b   1.000
_cell.length_c   1.000
_cell.angle_alpha   90.00
_cell.angle_beta   90.00
_cell.angle_gamma   90.00
#
_symmetry.space_group_name_H-M   'P 1'
#
loop_
_entity.id
_entity.type
_entity.pdbx_description
1 polymer ?
#
loop_
_entity_poly.entity_id
_entity_poly.type
_entity_poly.pdbx_seq_one_letter_code
_entity_poly.pdbx_strand_id
1 'polypeptide(L)'
;MQRLSGCVCACTALPCPPEPLVVLVYLPLLHFPARSCTFIPPRIMATAEVLNIGRKLYESKTKEVYELLDSPGRVLLQSKDQITAGNAARKNHLEGKATISNKITSCIFQLLQDAGIKTAFTKKCGETVFIAPQCEMIAIERVF
;
A
#
# COMPACT_ATOMS: atom_id res chain seq x y z
N MET A 1 -40.25 17.33 -25.17
CA MET A 1 -40.42 18.12 -23.94
C MET A 1 -40.51 17.14 -22.79
N GLN A 2 -39.42 16.96 -22.01
CA GLN A 2 -39.27 17.44 -20.61
C GLN A 2 -40.29 16.78 -19.65
N ARG A 3 -39.98 16.15 -18.51
CA ARG A 3 -38.94 16.38 -17.47
C ARG A 3 -38.86 15.17 -16.50
N LEU A 4 -37.77 15.17 -15.72
CA LEU A 4 -37.28 14.26 -14.67
C LEU A 4 -38.12 14.21 -13.38
N SER A 5 -37.91 13.16 -12.55
CA SER A 5 -37.84 13.14 -11.06
C SER A 5 -37.84 11.66 -10.57
N GLY A 6 -37.03 11.09 -9.66
CA GLY A 6 -36.21 11.62 -8.56
C GLY A 6 -36.76 11.17 -7.19
N CYS A 7 -36.08 10.21 -6.50
CA CYS A 7 -36.05 9.93 -5.03
C CYS A 7 -35.33 8.57 -4.82
N VAL A 8 -34.16 8.39 -4.22
CA VAL A 8 -33.56 8.80 -2.92
C VAL A 8 -34.30 8.27 -1.69
N CYS A 9 -33.69 7.29 -1.02
CA CYS A 9 -33.90 6.93 0.39
C CYS A 9 -32.60 6.18 0.81
N ALA A 10 -31.57 6.77 1.43
CA ALA A 10 -31.46 7.52 2.68
C ALA A 10 -31.96 6.73 3.91
N CYS A 11 -31.06 5.99 4.56
CA CYS A 11 -31.20 5.54 5.94
C CYS A 11 -29.89 5.84 6.68
N THR A 12 -29.76 7.09 7.11
CA THR A 12 -28.82 7.53 8.14
C THR A 12 -29.47 7.41 9.52
N ALA A 13 -28.67 6.92 10.47
CA ALA A 13 -28.68 7.19 11.91
C ALA A 13 -29.90 6.77 12.74
N LEU A 14 -29.64 6.06 13.84
CA LEU A 14 -30.28 6.18 15.17
C LEU A 14 -29.50 5.26 16.17
N PRO A 15 -29.61 5.46 17.50
CA PRO A 15 -28.47 5.82 18.35
C PRO A 15 -28.05 4.73 19.37
N CYS A 16 -26.85 4.87 19.93
CA CYS A 16 -26.42 4.17 21.14
C CYS A 16 -27.27 4.56 22.36
N PRO A 17 -27.68 3.62 23.22
CA PRO A 17 -28.03 3.89 24.61
C PRO A 17 -26.88 3.50 25.58
N PRO A 18 -26.71 4.23 26.72
CA PRO A 18 -25.74 3.92 27.76
C PRO A 18 -26.34 3.15 28.96
N GLU A 19 -25.60 2.13 29.46
CA GLU A 19 -25.53 1.56 30.84
C GLU A 19 -26.86 1.12 31.54
N PRO A 20 -26.89 0.37 32.68
CA PRO A 20 -25.83 -0.21 33.51
C PRO A 20 -26.03 -1.70 33.94
N LEU A 21 -24.97 -2.28 34.52
CA LEU A 21 -24.90 -3.33 35.57
C LEU A 21 -26.21 -4.02 36.03
N VAL A 22 -26.36 -5.34 35.78
CA VAL A 22 -27.21 -6.24 36.60
C VAL A 22 -26.67 -7.69 36.64
N VAL A 23 -26.18 -8.06 37.82
CA VAL A 23 -26.44 -9.28 38.61
C VAL A 23 -26.23 -10.69 38.01
N LEU A 24 -25.41 -11.42 38.76
CA LEU A 24 -25.02 -12.81 38.70
C LEU A 24 -26.09 -13.70 39.33
N VAL A 25 -26.86 -14.50 38.57
CA VAL A 25 -27.60 -15.68 39.10
C VAL A 25 -27.92 -16.75 38.02
N TYR A 26 -27.26 -17.91 38.17
CA TYR A 26 -27.70 -19.31 37.96
C TYR A 26 -28.65 -19.77 36.82
N LEU A 27 -28.10 -20.65 35.95
CA LEU A 27 -28.63 -21.89 35.28
C LEU A 27 -29.91 -21.82 34.41
N PRO A 28 -30.13 -22.70 33.39
CA PRO A 28 -29.39 -23.93 33.10
C PRO A 28 -28.91 -24.14 31.65
N LEU A 29 -27.94 -25.05 31.57
CA LEU A 29 -27.35 -25.70 30.40
C LEU A 29 -28.32 -25.90 29.22
N LEU A 30 -28.22 -25.04 28.21
CA LEU A 30 -28.67 -25.35 26.86
C LEU A 30 -27.45 -25.79 26.04
N HIS A 31 -27.49 -27.07 25.66
CA HIS A 31 -26.55 -27.74 24.80
C HIS A 31 -26.56 -27.09 23.41
N PHE A 32 -25.64 -26.15 23.17
CA PHE A 32 -25.36 -25.63 21.83
C PHE A 32 -24.64 -26.73 21.03
N PRO A 33 -25.17 -27.18 19.88
CA PRO A 33 -24.43 -28.07 19.01
C PRO A 33 -23.22 -27.30 18.47
N ALA A 34 -22.03 -27.83 18.71
CA ALA A 34 -20.78 -27.34 18.17
C ALA A 34 -20.84 -27.36 16.64
N ARG A 35 -21.16 -26.22 16.02
CA ARG A 35 -20.85 -26.00 14.60
C ARG A 35 -19.34 -25.92 14.51
N SER A 36 -18.75 -26.96 13.93
CA SER A 36 -17.35 -27.01 13.52
C SER A 36 -17.06 -25.77 12.67
N CYS A 37 -16.48 -24.76 13.29
CA CYS A 37 -15.89 -23.63 12.61
C CYS A 37 -14.67 -24.20 11.89
N THR A 38 -14.86 -24.68 10.65
CA THR A 38 -13.73 -25.01 9.79
C THR A 38 -13.02 -23.69 9.54
N PHE A 39 -11.95 -23.48 10.29
CA PHE A 39 -10.97 -22.44 10.04
C PHE A 39 -10.45 -22.67 8.63
N ILE A 40 -11.05 -22.01 7.64
CA ILE A 40 -10.53 -21.94 6.28
C ILE A 40 -9.38 -20.94 6.37
N PRO A 41 -8.10 -21.38 6.38
CA PRO A 41 -7.01 -20.41 6.32
C PRO A 41 -7.18 -19.60 5.02
N PRO A 42 -7.08 -18.27 5.07
CA PRO A 42 -7.05 -17.49 3.84
C PRO A 42 -5.88 -18.00 3.01
N ARG A 43 -6.19 -18.42 1.79
CA ARG A 43 -5.24 -18.94 0.81
C ARG A 43 -4.30 -17.79 0.44
N ILE A 44 -3.20 -17.62 1.19
CA ILE A 44 -2.11 -16.70 0.85
C ILE A 44 -1.42 -17.31 -0.39
N MET A 45 -1.97 -17.02 -1.56
CA MET A 45 -1.31 -17.27 -2.84
C MET A 45 -0.34 -16.11 -3.05
N ALA A 46 0.79 -16.12 -2.35
CA ALA A 46 1.92 -15.26 -2.68
C ALA A 46 2.56 -15.81 -3.97
N THR A 47 1.92 -15.57 -5.11
CA THR A 47 2.55 -15.78 -6.40
C THR A 47 3.66 -14.75 -6.51
N ALA A 48 4.92 -15.20 -6.52
CA ALA A 48 6.03 -14.37 -6.96
C ALA A 48 5.73 -13.95 -8.41
N GLU A 49 5.26 -12.73 -8.59
CA GLU A 49 5.01 -12.19 -9.92
C GLU A 49 6.34 -12.10 -10.66
N VAL A 50 6.47 -12.85 -11.74
CA VAL A 50 7.59 -12.72 -12.68
C VAL A 50 7.37 -11.42 -13.44
N LEU A 51 8.32 -10.49 -13.33
CA LEU A 51 8.27 -9.20 -14.00
C LEU A 51 9.18 -9.23 -15.24
N ASN A 52 8.63 -8.87 -16.41
CA ASN A 52 9.45 -8.66 -17.61
C ASN A 52 10.05 -7.25 -17.59
N ILE A 53 11.27 -7.17 -17.06
CA ILE A 53 12.04 -5.92 -16.93
C ILE A 53 12.67 -5.58 -18.27
N GLY A 54 12.39 -4.36 -18.75
CA GLY A 54 12.97 -3.79 -19.95
C GLY A 54 14.27 -3.04 -19.68
N ARG A 55 14.55 -2.06 -20.54
CA ARG A 55 15.75 -1.22 -20.43
C ARG A 55 15.72 -0.33 -19.17
N LYS A 56 16.91 0.03 -18.69
CA LYS A 56 17.08 1.07 -17.67
C LYS A 56 16.79 2.44 -18.30
N LEU A 57 15.85 3.17 -17.72
CA LEU A 57 15.42 4.50 -18.18
C LEU A 57 16.26 5.61 -17.53
N TYR A 58 16.49 5.48 -16.22
CA TYR A 58 17.19 6.49 -15.43
C TYR A 58 17.92 5.85 -14.26
N GLU A 59 19.05 6.45 -13.88
CA GLU A 59 19.77 6.10 -12.67
C GLU A 59 20.02 7.35 -11.81
N SER A 60 19.57 7.27 -10.57
CA SER A 60 19.86 8.27 -9.53
C SER A 60 20.95 7.77 -8.59
N LYS A 61 21.34 8.60 -7.63
CA LYS A 61 22.32 8.24 -6.59
C LYS A 61 21.90 7.02 -5.77
N THR A 62 20.60 6.82 -5.54
CA THR A 62 20.08 5.81 -4.60
C THR A 62 19.04 4.87 -5.21
N LYS A 63 18.59 5.12 -6.44
CA LYS A 63 17.57 4.32 -7.13
C LYS A 63 17.86 4.19 -8.63
N GLU A 64 17.43 3.08 -9.22
CA GLU A 64 17.38 2.85 -10.66
C GLU A 64 15.93 2.70 -11.11
N VAL A 65 15.62 3.16 -12.31
CA VAL A 65 14.28 3.09 -12.90
C VAL A 65 14.33 2.29 -14.18
N TYR A 66 13.48 1.26 -14.28
CA TYR A 66 13.41 0.36 -15.42
C TYR A 66 12.02 0.40 -16.05
N GLU A 67 12.01 0.19 -17.36
CA GLU A 67 10.79 -0.06 -18.13
C GLU A 67 10.20 -1.42 -17.74
N LEU A 68 8.87 -1.55 -17.77
CA LEU A 68 8.17 -2.82 -17.65
C LEU A 68 7.48 -3.13 -18.98
N LEU A 69 7.95 -4.18 -19.67
CA LEU A 69 7.51 -4.48 -21.04
C LEU A 69 6.02 -4.86 -21.11
N ASP A 70 5.52 -5.54 -20.08
CA ASP A 70 4.12 -6.00 -20.02
C ASP A 70 3.16 -4.94 -19.45
N SER A 71 3.67 -3.79 -18.98
CA SER A 71 2.89 -2.80 -18.26
C SER A 71 3.20 -1.39 -18.78
N PRO A 72 2.64 -1.01 -19.95
CA PRO A 72 2.88 0.31 -20.53
C PRO A 72 2.43 1.41 -19.57
N GLY A 73 3.22 2.49 -19.49
CA GLY A 73 2.98 3.60 -18.57
C GLY A 73 3.31 3.29 -17.10
N ARG A 74 3.91 2.13 -16.80
CA ARG A 74 4.47 1.82 -15.48
C ARG A 74 5.96 1.60 -15.56
N VAL A 75 6.61 1.86 -14.44
CA VAL A 75 8.06 1.68 -14.27
C VAL A 75 8.34 0.92 -12.99
N LEU A 76 9.45 0.21 -12.99
CA LEU A 76 10.01 -0.47 -11.83
C LEU A 76 11.07 0.44 -11.20
N LEU A 77 10.93 0.72 -9.91
CA LEU A 77 11.92 1.48 -9.14
C LEU A 77 12.67 0.54 -8.21
N GLN A 78 13.98 0.40 -8.45
CA GLN A 78 14.87 -0.41 -7.65
C GLN A 78 15.70 0.49 -6.73
N SER A 79 15.68 0.22 -5.43
CA SER A 79 16.51 0.92 -4.44
C SER A 79 17.91 0.30 -4.37
N LYS A 80 18.93 1.12 -4.15
CA LYS A 80 20.34 0.71 -4.03
C LYS A 80 20.82 0.79 -2.59
N ASP A 81 21.77 -0.07 -2.24
CA ASP A 81 22.51 -0.05 -0.97
C ASP A 81 23.58 1.05 -0.95
N GLN A 82 23.19 2.27 -1.34
CA GLN A 82 24.06 3.44 -1.40
C GLN A 82 23.47 4.56 -0.54
N ILE A 83 24.33 5.15 0.29
CA ILE A 83 24.01 6.38 1.02
C ILE A 83 24.95 7.48 0.54
N THR A 84 24.38 8.67 0.29
CA THR A 84 25.15 9.82 -0.21
C THR A 84 24.82 11.07 0.59
N ALA A 85 25.81 11.92 0.84
CA ALA A 85 25.64 13.22 1.47
C ALA A 85 26.43 14.32 0.74
N GLY A 86 25.99 15.57 0.87
CA GLY A 86 26.66 16.75 0.31
C GLY A 86 26.85 16.67 -1.21
N ASN A 87 25.76 16.61 -1.99
CA ASN A 87 25.82 16.48 -3.45
C ASN A 87 26.63 15.28 -3.98
N ALA A 88 26.67 14.18 -3.22
CA ALA A 88 27.50 12.99 -3.46
C ALA A 88 29.01 13.17 -3.21
N ALA A 89 29.41 14.25 -2.52
CA ALA A 89 30.78 14.38 -2.01
C ALA A 89 31.15 13.25 -1.04
N ARG A 90 30.17 12.69 -0.33
CA ARG A 90 30.33 11.47 0.48
C ARG A 90 29.40 10.40 -0.08
N LYS A 91 29.95 9.23 -0.37
CA LYS A 91 29.21 8.05 -0.84
C LYS A 91 29.74 6.83 -0.12
N ASN A 92 28.84 6.08 0.51
CA ASN A 92 29.17 4.84 1.19
C ASN A 92 28.20 3.75 0.75
N HIS A 93 28.69 2.52 0.70
CA HIS A 93 27.85 1.35 0.62
C HIS A 93 27.32 1.03 2.02
N LEU A 94 26.02 0.77 2.14
CA LEU A 94 25.39 0.39 3.40
C LEU A 94 24.42 -0.74 3.12
N GLU A 95 24.79 -1.94 3.55
CA GLU A 95 24.00 -3.16 3.34
C GLU A 95 22.60 -3.03 3.96
N GLY A 96 21.58 -3.51 3.24
CA GLY A 96 20.18 -3.47 3.67
C GLY A 96 19.51 -2.10 3.55
N LYS A 97 20.24 -1.05 3.17
CA LYS A 97 19.68 0.30 2.94
C LYS A 97 18.61 0.29 1.86
N ALA A 98 18.77 -0.51 0.81
CA ALA A 98 17.80 -0.68 -0.26
C ALA A 98 16.46 -1.22 0.28
N THR A 99 16.51 -2.31 1.03
CA THR A 99 15.34 -2.98 1.61
C THR A 99 14.60 -2.06 2.58
N ILE A 100 15.33 -1.42 3.49
CA ILE A 100 14.75 -0.49 4.47
C ILE A 100 14.09 0.70 3.74
N SER A 101 14.79 1.30 2.78
CA SER A 101 14.26 2.46 2.05
C SER A 101 13.01 2.11 1.26
N ASN A 102 13.02 0.97 0.55
CA ASN A 102 11.86 0.51 -0.20
C ASN A 102 10.67 0.20 0.71
N LYS A 103 10.91 -0.45 1.86
CA LYS A 103 9.87 -0.75 2.85
C LYS A 103 9.23 0.54 3.38
N ILE A 104 10.03 1.50 3.83
CA ILE A 104 9.53 2.77 4.37
C ILE A 104 8.75 3.53 3.30
N THR A 105 9.33 3.70 2.11
CA THR A 105 8.66 4.40 0.99
C THR A 105 7.32 3.75 0.65
N SER A 106 7.26 2.43 0.55
CA SER A 106 6.02 1.70 0.24
C SER A 106 4.96 1.91 1.32
N CYS A 107 5.34 1.84 2.60
CA CYS A 107 4.41 2.07 3.71
C CYS A 107 3.86 3.51 3.71
N ILE A 108 4.72 4.50 3.52
CA ILE A 108 4.31 5.92 3.49
C ILE A 108 3.40 6.19 2.30
N PHE A 109 3.75 5.71 1.10
CA PHE A 109 2.89 5.93 -0.06
C PHE A 109 1.54 5.24 0.07
N GLN A 110 1.49 4.04 0.65
CA GLN A 110 0.22 3.38 0.92
C GLN A 110 -0.62 4.21 1.90
N LEU A 111 -0.03 4.66 3.02
CA LEU A 111 -0.72 5.51 4.00
C LEU A 111 -1.29 6.78 3.37
N LEU A 112 -0.52 7.43 2.48
CA LEU A 112 -0.97 8.63 1.78
C LEU A 112 -2.12 8.33 0.81
N GLN A 113 -2.09 7.19 0.11
CA GLN A 113 -3.20 6.77 -0.77
C GLN A 113 -4.47 6.47 0.02
N ASP A 114 -4.32 5.81 1.18
CA ASP A 114 -5.44 5.51 2.07
C ASP A 114 -6.08 6.80 2.62
N ALA A 115 -5.29 7.86 2.76
CA ALA A 115 -5.77 9.22 3.09
C ALA A 115 -6.33 10.00 1.88
N GLY A 116 -6.41 9.39 0.69
CA GLY A 116 -6.95 10.01 -0.53
C GLY A 116 -5.97 10.91 -1.29
N ILE A 117 -4.68 10.91 -0.92
CA ILE A 117 -3.65 11.70 -1.59
C ILE A 117 -3.15 10.94 -2.82
N LYS A 118 -3.19 11.59 -3.99
CA LYS A 118 -2.65 11.02 -5.23
C LYS A 118 -1.12 10.90 -5.13
N THR A 119 -0.61 9.67 -5.17
CA THR A 119 0.83 9.39 -5.14
C THR A 119 1.24 8.48 -6.30
N ALA A 120 2.48 8.62 -6.76
CA ALA A 120 3.05 7.76 -7.81
C ALA A 120 3.52 6.43 -7.21
N PHE A 121 2.58 5.61 -6.77
CA PHE A 121 2.85 4.28 -6.23
C PHE A 121 1.74 3.32 -6.69
N THR A 122 2.12 2.16 -7.20
CA THR A 122 1.16 1.11 -7.60
C THR A 122 1.16 -0.01 -6.56
N LYS A 123 2.32 -0.63 -6.35
CA LYS A 123 2.49 -1.73 -5.40
C LYS A 123 3.96 -1.99 -5.12
N LYS A 124 4.24 -2.60 -3.97
CA LYS A 124 5.56 -3.15 -3.64
C LYS A 124 5.77 -4.48 -4.35
N CYS A 125 6.93 -4.69 -4.95
CA CYS A 125 7.28 -5.90 -5.71
C CYS A 125 8.63 -6.44 -5.24
N GLY A 126 8.64 -7.13 -4.10
CA GLY A 126 9.88 -7.64 -3.48
C GLY A 126 10.48 -6.67 -2.46
N GLU A 127 11.67 -6.99 -1.96
CA GLU A 127 12.26 -6.29 -0.82
C GLU A 127 12.80 -4.91 -1.17
N THR A 128 13.45 -4.78 -2.32
CA THR A 128 14.18 -3.56 -2.74
C THR A 128 13.48 -2.80 -3.87
N VAL A 129 12.35 -3.31 -4.36
CA VAL A 129 11.68 -2.84 -5.58
C VAL A 129 10.20 -2.52 -5.34
N PHE A 130 9.69 -1.52 -6.06
CA PHE A 130 8.26 -1.23 -6.19
C PHE A 130 7.91 -0.74 -7.60
N ILE A 131 6.62 -0.80 -7.96
CA ILE A 131 6.08 -0.33 -9.25
C ILE A 131 5.39 1.02 -9.05
N ALA A 132 5.61 1.94 -9.98
CA ALA A 132 4.95 3.24 -10.03
C ALA A 132 4.43 3.55 -11.45
N PRO A 133 3.43 4.43 -11.59
CA PRO A 133 3.17 5.06 -12.88
C PRO A 133 4.42 5.82 -13.35
N GLN A 134 4.67 5.80 -14.66
CA GLN A 134 5.68 6.65 -15.27
C GLN A 134 5.24 8.11 -15.16
N CYS A 135 6.13 8.98 -14.72
CA CYS A 135 5.85 10.40 -14.54
C CYS A 135 6.99 11.24 -15.13
N GLU A 136 6.63 12.43 -15.62
CA GLU A 136 7.60 13.49 -15.87
C GLU A 136 7.85 14.22 -14.55
N MET A 137 9.10 14.20 -14.08
CA MET A 137 9.46 14.80 -12.80
C MET A 137 9.63 16.31 -12.94
N ILE A 138 8.90 17.08 -12.11
CA ILE A 138 9.13 18.52 -11.97
C ILE A 138 10.43 18.72 -11.19
N ALA A 139 11.38 19.50 -11.73
CA ALA A 139 12.71 19.71 -11.17
C ALA A 139 12.72 20.70 -9.99
N ILE A 140 11.91 20.44 -8.95
CA ILE A 140 11.80 21.27 -7.74
C ILE A 140 11.77 20.35 -6.52
N GLU A 141 12.53 20.72 -5.48
CA GLU A 141 12.42 20.12 -4.15
C GLU A 141 11.47 20.96 -3.29
N ARG A 142 10.41 20.35 -2.79
CA ARG A 142 9.45 21.02 -1.89
C ARG A 142 9.81 20.72 -0.44
N VAL A 143 10.19 21.76 0.30
CA VAL A 143 10.45 21.73 1.75
C VAL A 143 9.27 22.38 2.47
N PHE A 144 8.82 21.76 3.57
CA PHE A 144 7.75 22.27 4.44
C PHE A 144 8.34 22.81 5.74
#